data_AF-A0A6J4YB15-F1
#
_entry.id   AF-A0A6J4YB15-F1
#
_cell.length_a   1.000
_cell.length_b   1.000
_cell.length_c   1.000
_cell.angle_alpha   90.00
_cell.angle_beta   90.00
_cell.angle_gamma   90.00
#
_symmetry.space_group_name_H-M   'P 1'
#
loop_
_entity.id
_entity.type
_entity.pdbx_description
1 polymer ?
#
loop_
_entity_poly.entity_id
_entity_poly.type
_entity_poly.pdbx_seq_one_letter_code
_entity_poly.pdbx_strand_id
1 'polypeptide(L)'
;MCSKLVNRFCMATLAVFGVLLTLAPCHAGIDLIHGEVFIDGLQKPRAAAQGDVVELCYRGSRYSFSGMRNEIIYTVFMLTPKLHIENSVGKSGVNHRKDVKKIQQVLRKLRYYRGPVNGTYDQNLSNAIEKVQRELAGLSSADGRIDVKGKTITAIRIANADSLFVNETDRLGQRSGKIALRECVSFFAPQRVLGYDIYYCELSYIIDYEMGIAVVRDGASVNLLNANEERDLKAHLNRYANKVKKAGSLTVTSKEKRPRTPFTVNLKVNDKALVLEKGIAPGFSQDPLKFSWYIDPGYPGDVKHSFRLAPHEEKWSPWSGQKEVRYFFLHAGAHVFEVRTKYSDPSGEWVEVPKASYDFDLNRAFVSKPELKVISGSPDSPSLNLESIDIDDVYRGSKALLIGINEFLDPTFSDLTYVGEDIDMMERTLSNLGFEVSTQMGKVEKRDILQAIERLVAEADEGDRIVIYFSTHGFPDRNVPTRAYIAPYDCIPDDASRTCIELDELEALFRKMTDKPVKHLLAVLDACASGLGVIAKDLSYKEIRISTENGSHMLTAGMVDQVAQMDHRLKMSTFTHYLAKGLSGEADLFEDNVISISELLLYVRYQVAKETDGRQTPMMGRITGAGEMIFKSR
;
A
#
# COMPACT_ATOMS: atom_id res chain seq x y z
N MET A 1 26.78 -49.61 22.71
CA MET A 1 25.61 -50.44 23.10
C MET A 1 24.82 -49.66 24.15
N CYS A 2 23.54 -49.42 23.84
CA CYS A 2 22.44 -48.91 24.67
C CYS A 2 22.70 -48.52 26.14
N SER A 3 22.27 -47.32 26.52
CA SER A 3 21.67 -47.09 27.84
C SER A 3 20.41 -46.23 27.75
N LYS A 4 19.28 -46.84 28.09
CA LYS A 4 18.02 -46.20 28.47
C LYS A 4 18.19 -45.45 29.80
N LEU A 5 17.44 -44.35 30.00
CA LEU A 5 16.63 -43.98 31.19
C LEU A 5 16.17 -42.52 30.97
N VAL A 6 14.94 -42.26 30.50
CA VAL A 6 13.68 -42.09 31.27
C VAL A 6 13.68 -40.92 32.27
N ASN A 7 12.96 -39.86 31.88
CA ASN A 7 12.11 -38.94 32.66
C ASN A 7 12.46 -38.59 34.11
N ARG A 8 12.66 -37.30 34.36
CA ARG A 8 11.84 -36.40 35.23
C ARG A 8 12.68 -35.19 35.62
N PHE A 9 12.21 -33.98 35.33
CA PHE A 9 11.95 -32.93 36.33
C PHE A 9 11.49 -31.66 35.61
N CYS A 10 10.25 -31.28 35.90
CA CYS A 10 9.68 -29.97 35.61
C CYS A 10 9.53 -29.25 36.96
N MET A 11 9.68 -27.92 36.92
CA MET A 11 9.27 -26.89 37.88
C MET A 11 10.26 -26.28 38.91
N ALA A 12 10.32 -24.94 38.79
CA ALA A 12 10.44 -23.88 39.83
C ALA A 12 11.88 -23.51 40.29
N THR A 13 12.34 -22.26 40.49
CA THR A 13 11.74 -20.90 40.57
C THR A 13 12.86 -19.83 40.55
N LEU A 14 12.61 -18.68 39.90
CA LEU A 14 13.09 -17.28 40.07
C LEU A 14 14.56 -16.84 40.36
N ALA A 15 14.93 -15.81 39.57
CA ALA A 15 15.45 -14.47 39.97
C ALA A 15 16.93 -14.08 39.75
N VAL A 16 17.09 -13.16 38.78
CA VAL A 16 17.92 -11.92 38.76
C VAL A 16 19.44 -12.04 38.89
N PHE A 17 20.17 -11.77 37.79
CA PHE A 17 21.09 -10.63 37.66
C PHE A 17 21.56 -10.51 36.20
N GLY A 18 21.51 -9.28 35.66
CA GLY A 18 21.82 -8.99 34.27
C GLY A 18 23.30 -9.18 33.93
N VAL A 19 23.53 -9.88 32.81
CA VAL A 19 24.69 -9.73 31.94
C VAL A 19 24.19 -9.93 30.52
N LEU A 20 24.60 -9.03 29.62
CA LEU A 20 24.47 -9.12 28.18
C LEU A 20 24.64 -10.57 27.68
N LEU A 21 23.56 -11.18 27.23
CA LEU A 21 23.60 -12.32 26.32
C LEU A 21 23.03 -11.83 25.00
N THR A 22 23.95 -11.47 24.11
CA THR A 22 23.73 -11.50 22.67
C THR A 22 22.94 -12.77 22.34
N LEU A 23 21.72 -12.62 21.85
CA LEU A 23 20.97 -13.71 21.23
C LEU A 23 21.69 -14.13 19.95
N ALA A 24 22.72 -14.96 20.12
CA ALA A 24 23.10 -15.90 19.09
C ALA A 24 21.90 -16.82 18.85
N PRO A 25 21.57 -17.15 17.59
CA PRO A 25 20.41 -17.98 17.27
C PRO A 25 20.59 -19.35 17.94
N CYS A 26 19.68 -19.66 18.86
CA CYS A 26 19.57 -20.97 19.48
C CYS A 26 19.27 -21.97 18.36
N HIS A 27 20.33 -22.66 17.89
CA HIS A 27 20.24 -23.81 17.00
C HIS A 27 19.64 -24.97 17.80
N ALA A 28 18.31 -24.97 17.96
CA ALA A 28 17.60 -26.23 18.17
C ALA A 28 17.67 -26.99 16.84
N GLY A 29 18.63 -27.92 16.75
CA GLY A 29 18.84 -28.77 15.59
C GLY A 29 17.60 -29.60 15.29
N ILE A 30 16.77 -29.11 14.38
CA ILE A 30 15.91 -29.96 13.56
C ILE A 30 16.75 -30.27 12.33
N ASP A 31 17.38 -31.45 12.31
CA ASP A 31 17.96 -31.98 11.08
C ASP A 31 16.83 -32.16 10.06
N LEU A 32 16.71 -31.22 9.13
CA LEU A 32 15.85 -31.31 7.96
C LEU A 32 16.37 -32.45 7.07
N ILE A 33 15.81 -33.64 7.23
CA ILE A 33 16.14 -34.82 6.41
C ILE A 33 15.94 -34.49 4.93
N HIS A 34 16.94 -34.78 4.10
CA HIS A 34 16.91 -34.52 2.64
C HIS A 34 16.41 -35.74 1.80
N GLY A 35 15.23 -35.73 1.14
CA GLY A 35 14.83 -36.62 0.00
C GLY A 35 13.86 -36.04 -1.12
N GLU A 36 14.23 -36.03 -2.41
CA GLU A 36 13.70 -35.19 -3.54
C GLU A 36 12.20 -34.78 -3.61
N VAL A 37 11.90 -33.54 -4.07
CA VAL A 37 10.53 -33.08 -4.43
C VAL A 37 10.25 -33.46 -5.89
N PHE A 38 9.19 -34.22 -6.13
CA PHE A 38 8.77 -34.61 -7.48
C PHE A 38 7.57 -33.77 -7.89
N ILE A 39 7.69 -33.06 -9.02
CA ILE A 39 6.60 -32.26 -9.58
C ILE A 39 6.07 -32.98 -10.82
N ASP A 40 4.89 -33.57 -10.70
CA ASP A 40 4.22 -34.29 -11.78
C ASP A 40 3.68 -33.28 -12.81
N GLY A 41 3.84 -33.57 -14.10
CA GLY A 41 3.30 -32.74 -15.18
C GLY A 41 4.18 -31.57 -15.66
N LEU A 42 5.40 -31.41 -15.14
CA LEU A 42 6.36 -30.38 -15.57
C LEU A 42 7.60 -30.87 -16.33
N GLN A 43 7.74 -32.18 -16.51
CA GLN A 43 8.86 -32.75 -17.28
C GLN A 43 8.75 -32.50 -18.80
N LYS A 44 7.63 -31.94 -19.29
CA LYS A 44 7.44 -31.52 -20.69
C LYS A 44 7.03 -30.03 -20.72
N PRO A 45 7.51 -29.24 -21.70
CA PRO A 45 7.04 -27.86 -21.89
C PRO A 45 5.51 -27.82 -22.02
N ARG A 46 4.86 -27.03 -21.17
CA ARG A 46 3.40 -26.89 -21.18
C ARG A 46 3.01 -25.61 -21.93
N ALA A 47 1.91 -25.63 -22.67
CA ALA A 47 1.32 -24.44 -23.27
C ALA A 47 -0.02 -24.14 -22.60
N ALA A 48 -0.30 -22.86 -22.36
CA ALA A 48 -1.58 -22.39 -21.84
C ALA A 48 -1.93 -21.06 -22.49
N ALA A 49 -3.22 -20.80 -22.76
CA ALA A 49 -3.60 -19.51 -23.31
C ALA A 49 -3.59 -18.42 -22.23
N GLN A 50 -3.45 -17.16 -22.64
CA GLN A 50 -3.49 -16.02 -21.71
C GLN A 50 -4.72 -16.08 -20.79
N GLY A 51 -4.48 -16.03 -19.48
CA GLY A 51 -5.53 -16.05 -18.47
C GLY A 51 -6.22 -17.40 -18.25
N ASP A 52 -5.82 -18.47 -18.95
CA ASP A 52 -6.30 -19.83 -18.64
C ASP A 52 -5.70 -20.32 -17.32
N VAL A 53 -6.44 -21.21 -16.66
CA VAL A 53 -5.94 -21.88 -15.45
C VAL A 53 -4.86 -22.89 -15.82
N VAL A 54 -3.72 -22.78 -15.14
CA VAL A 54 -2.62 -23.74 -15.18
C VAL A 54 -2.53 -24.40 -13.82
N GLU A 55 -2.62 -25.73 -13.80
CA GLU A 55 -2.58 -26.53 -12.58
C GLU A 55 -1.27 -27.32 -12.47
N LEU A 56 -0.49 -27.15 -11.42
CA LEU A 56 0.78 -27.84 -11.17
C LEU A 56 0.68 -28.73 -9.94
N CYS A 57 0.70 -30.04 -10.13
CA CYS A 57 0.65 -30.98 -9.02
C CYS A 57 2.05 -31.42 -8.60
N TYR A 58 2.31 -31.39 -7.30
CA TYR A 58 3.58 -31.79 -6.73
C TYR A 58 3.37 -32.81 -5.61
N ARG A 59 4.38 -33.65 -5.40
CA ARG A 59 4.49 -34.56 -4.27
C ARG A 59 5.69 -34.18 -3.41
N GLY A 60 5.42 -33.70 -2.21
CA GLY A 60 6.44 -33.39 -1.20
C GLY A 60 6.44 -34.46 -0.12
N SER A 61 7.57 -35.10 0.16
CA SER A 61 7.69 -36.15 1.20
C SER A 61 8.37 -35.68 2.49
N ARG A 62 8.66 -34.37 2.61
CA ARG A 62 9.58 -33.82 3.60
C ARG A 62 8.99 -32.67 4.41
N TYR A 63 8.28 -32.96 5.49
CA TYR A 63 7.98 -31.95 6.49
C TYR A 63 8.11 -32.54 7.89
N SER A 64 8.55 -31.74 8.85
CA SER A 64 8.66 -32.11 10.26
C SER A 64 8.16 -30.94 11.10
N PHE A 65 7.15 -31.21 11.94
CA PHE A 65 6.47 -30.21 12.75
C PHE A 65 6.63 -30.49 14.24
N SER A 66 6.82 -29.44 15.02
CA SER A 66 6.84 -29.43 16.48
C SER A 66 5.97 -28.27 16.94
N GLY A 67 4.67 -28.53 17.14
CA GLY A 67 3.65 -27.48 16.96
C GLY A 67 3.30 -26.56 18.13
N MET A 68 2.51 -25.51 17.84
CA MET A 68 1.19 -25.20 18.42
C MET A 68 0.45 -24.14 17.57
N ARG A 69 -0.81 -24.46 17.18
CA ARG A 69 -1.93 -23.68 16.56
C ARG A 69 -1.64 -22.74 15.36
N ASN A 70 -2.38 -23.04 14.27
CA ASN A 70 -2.55 -22.28 13.02
C ASN A 70 -1.28 -22.07 12.15
N GLU A 71 -0.38 -23.04 12.14
CA GLU A 71 0.77 -23.04 11.22
C GLU A 71 0.31 -23.44 9.80
N ILE A 72 0.14 -22.47 8.90
CA ILE A 72 -0.10 -22.73 7.48
C ILE A 72 1.25 -22.86 6.78
N ILE A 73 1.41 -23.93 6.01
CA ILE A 73 2.64 -24.21 5.27
C ILE A 73 2.44 -23.86 3.80
N TYR A 74 3.32 -23.01 3.29
CA TYR A 74 3.33 -22.66 1.88
C TYR A 74 4.52 -23.31 1.17
N THR A 75 4.21 -23.95 0.04
CA THR A 75 5.21 -24.25 -0.99
C THR A 75 5.15 -23.13 -2.03
N VAL A 76 6.22 -22.36 -2.16
CA VAL A 76 6.24 -21.17 -3.01
C VAL A 76 6.61 -21.55 -4.44
N PHE A 77 5.77 -21.17 -5.39
CA PHE A 77 6.05 -21.26 -6.83
C PHE A 77 6.21 -19.86 -7.44
N MET A 78 7.03 -19.77 -8.48
CA MET A 78 7.31 -18.50 -9.17
C MET A 78 7.35 -18.71 -10.67
N LEU A 79 6.77 -17.76 -11.42
CA LEU A 79 6.96 -17.64 -12.85
C LEU A 79 7.97 -16.54 -13.13
N THR A 80 9.01 -16.89 -13.88
CA THR A 80 9.99 -15.90 -14.32
C THR A 80 10.01 -15.87 -15.84
N PRO A 81 10.02 -14.69 -16.48
CA PRO A 81 10.42 -14.60 -17.88
C PRO A 81 11.80 -15.23 -18.05
N LYS A 82 12.00 -16.03 -19.12
CA LYS A 82 13.27 -16.71 -19.36
C LYS A 82 14.46 -15.73 -19.36
N LEU A 83 15.29 -15.82 -18.31
CA LEU A 83 16.53 -15.07 -18.16
C LEU A 83 17.72 -16.02 -18.11
N HIS A 84 18.30 -16.29 -19.27
CA HIS A 84 19.48 -17.13 -19.44
C HIS A 84 20.62 -16.32 -20.05
N ILE A 85 21.77 -16.33 -19.38
CA ILE A 85 23.05 -15.80 -19.90
C ILE A 85 23.97 -16.99 -20.21
N GLU A 86 24.67 -16.92 -21.34
CA GLU A 86 25.61 -17.96 -21.76
C GLU A 86 26.97 -17.76 -21.10
N ASN A 87 27.36 -16.51 -20.88
CA ASN A 87 28.65 -16.12 -20.29
C ASN A 87 28.46 -15.15 -19.12
N SER A 88 29.52 -14.97 -18.34
CA SER A 88 29.53 -14.01 -17.24
C SER A 88 29.46 -12.56 -17.74
N VAL A 89 28.76 -11.72 -16.97
CA VAL A 89 28.53 -10.29 -17.24
C VAL A 89 29.04 -9.49 -16.05
N GLY A 90 29.66 -8.33 -16.27
CA GLY A 90 30.19 -7.49 -15.20
C GLY A 90 31.72 -7.46 -15.14
N LYS A 91 32.26 -7.07 -13.99
CA LYS A 91 33.69 -6.92 -13.75
C LYS A 91 34.46 -8.21 -14.05
N SER A 92 35.50 -8.08 -14.86
CA SER A 92 36.32 -9.20 -15.38
C SER A 92 35.52 -10.30 -16.12
N GLY A 93 34.26 -10.05 -16.47
CA GLY A 93 33.36 -10.96 -17.18
C GLY A 93 33.66 -11.04 -18.66
N VAL A 94 33.15 -12.10 -19.32
CA VAL A 94 33.24 -12.23 -20.78
C VAL A 94 32.48 -11.10 -21.48
N ASN A 95 31.40 -10.61 -20.86
CA ASN A 95 30.61 -9.46 -21.33
C ASN A 95 30.15 -9.61 -22.78
N HIS A 96 29.74 -10.82 -23.16
CA HIS A 96 29.21 -11.07 -24.48
C HIS A 96 27.97 -10.19 -24.73
N ARG A 97 27.94 -9.48 -25.87
CA ARG A 97 26.96 -8.42 -26.16
C ARG A 97 25.51 -8.84 -25.93
N LYS A 98 25.16 -10.09 -26.26
CA LYS A 98 23.80 -10.63 -26.06
C LYS A 98 23.44 -10.79 -24.59
N ASP A 99 24.38 -11.24 -23.76
CA ASP A 99 24.15 -11.44 -22.32
C ASP A 99 24.11 -10.11 -21.59
N VAL A 100 25.00 -9.18 -21.94
CA VAL A 100 24.98 -7.80 -21.43
C VAL A 100 23.65 -7.13 -21.74
N LYS A 101 23.13 -7.26 -22.98
CA LYS A 101 21.79 -6.72 -23.33
C LYS A 101 20.69 -7.31 -22.45
N LYS A 102 20.66 -8.62 -22.23
CA LYS A 102 19.65 -9.27 -21.38
C LYS A 102 19.72 -8.74 -19.94
N ILE A 103 20.92 -8.63 -19.38
CA ILE A 103 21.11 -8.08 -18.02
C ILE A 103 20.70 -6.61 -17.97
N GLN A 104 21.13 -5.78 -18.91
CA GLN A 104 20.72 -4.38 -18.99
C GLN A 104 19.19 -4.26 -19.06
N GLN A 105 18.51 -5.08 -19.89
CA GLN A 105 17.05 -5.08 -19.99
C GLN A 105 16.37 -5.41 -18.67
N VAL A 106 16.82 -6.46 -17.98
CA VAL A 106 16.20 -6.87 -16.71
C VAL A 106 16.55 -5.90 -15.58
N LEU A 107 17.80 -5.49 -15.43
CA LEU A 107 18.18 -4.52 -14.39
C LEU A 107 17.52 -3.15 -14.61
N ARG A 108 17.24 -2.80 -15.87
CA ARG A 108 16.46 -1.61 -16.20
C ARG A 108 15.00 -1.77 -15.79
N LYS A 109 14.38 -2.92 -16.08
CA LYS A 109 13.04 -3.28 -15.59
C LYS A 109 12.96 -3.21 -14.05
N LEU A 110 14.00 -3.71 -13.36
CA LEU A 110 14.11 -3.70 -11.90
C LEU A 110 14.57 -2.35 -11.30
N ARG A 111 14.74 -1.30 -12.11
CA ARG A 111 15.19 0.05 -11.69
C ARG A 111 16.61 0.13 -11.09
N TYR A 112 17.45 -0.89 -11.25
CA TYR A 112 18.86 -0.87 -10.84
C TYR A 112 19.80 -0.24 -11.89
N TYR A 113 19.40 -0.23 -13.16
CA TYR A 113 20.21 0.30 -14.27
C TYR A 113 19.45 1.38 -15.06
N ARG A 114 20.06 2.56 -15.23
CA ARG A 114 19.47 3.72 -15.95
C ARG A 114 20.13 4.02 -17.31
N GLY A 115 21.13 3.24 -17.70
CA GLY A 115 21.85 3.41 -18.95
C GLY A 115 21.13 2.82 -20.17
N PRO A 116 21.71 2.98 -21.38
CA PRO A 116 21.17 2.41 -22.61
C PRO A 116 21.31 0.87 -22.63
N VAL A 117 20.35 0.18 -23.25
CA VAL A 117 20.44 -1.26 -23.56
C VAL A 117 21.17 -1.44 -24.89
N ASN A 118 22.49 -1.36 -24.86
CA ASN A 118 23.35 -1.41 -26.06
C ASN A 118 24.19 -2.70 -26.13
N GLY A 119 24.29 -3.44 -25.03
CA GLY A 119 25.14 -4.61 -24.88
C GLY A 119 26.59 -4.31 -24.54
N THR A 120 26.88 -3.07 -24.15
CA THR A 120 28.20 -2.63 -23.70
C THR A 120 28.24 -2.57 -22.19
N TYR A 121 29.24 -3.20 -21.57
CA TYR A 121 29.49 -3.06 -20.14
C TYR A 121 30.14 -1.70 -19.86
N ASP A 122 29.42 -0.82 -19.16
CA ASP A 122 29.86 0.52 -18.78
C ASP A 122 29.87 0.70 -17.25
N GLN A 123 30.33 1.86 -16.78
CA GLN A 123 30.37 2.15 -15.34
C GLN A 123 28.97 2.16 -14.72
N ASN A 124 27.94 2.57 -15.47
CA ASN A 124 26.56 2.55 -15.00
C ASN A 124 26.08 1.12 -14.73
N LEU A 125 26.42 0.18 -15.63
CA LEU A 125 26.11 -1.23 -15.46
C LEU A 125 26.93 -1.84 -14.33
N SER A 126 28.21 -1.48 -14.18
CA SER A 126 29.03 -1.88 -13.03
C SER A 126 28.36 -1.50 -11.71
N ASN A 127 28.00 -0.22 -11.55
CA ASN A 127 27.35 0.29 -10.35
C ASN A 127 25.98 -0.40 -10.10
N ALA A 128 25.22 -0.66 -11.17
CA ALA A 128 23.95 -1.38 -11.08
C ALA A 128 24.15 -2.81 -10.57
N ILE A 129 25.14 -3.53 -11.08
CA ILE A 129 25.45 -4.90 -10.65
C ILE A 129 25.86 -4.93 -9.18
N GLU A 130 26.77 -4.03 -8.76
CA GLU A 130 27.20 -3.96 -7.36
C GLU A 130 26.04 -3.62 -6.42
N LYS A 131 25.14 -2.72 -6.85
CA LYS A 131 23.94 -2.37 -6.09
C LYS A 131 23.01 -3.57 -5.93
N VAL A 132 22.74 -4.31 -7.01
CA VAL A 132 21.97 -5.57 -6.97
C VAL A 132 22.60 -6.59 -6.03
N GLN A 133 23.93 -6.70 -6.04
CA GLN A 133 24.64 -7.64 -5.17
C GLN A 133 24.44 -7.34 -3.69
N ARG A 134 24.45 -6.06 -3.31
CA ARG A 134 24.23 -5.63 -1.93
C ARG A 134 22.75 -5.74 -1.53
N GLU A 135 21.86 -5.21 -2.36
CA GLU A 135 20.45 -5.03 -2.02
C GLU A 135 19.59 -6.28 -2.26
N LEU A 136 19.84 -7.04 -3.33
CA LEU A 136 19.04 -8.23 -3.66
C LEU A 136 19.73 -9.54 -3.31
N ALA A 137 21.05 -9.64 -3.51
CA ALA A 137 21.79 -10.89 -3.27
C ALA A 137 22.39 -11.00 -1.86
N GLY A 138 22.26 -9.96 -1.02
CA GLY A 138 22.75 -9.94 0.36
C GLY A 138 24.26 -10.16 0.47
N LEU A 139 25.03 -9.77 -0.56
CA LEU A 139 26.48 -9.95 -0.57
C LEU A 139 27.15 -8.80 0.21
N SER A 140 27.84 -9.16 1.30
CA SER A 140 28.61 -8.23 2.13
C SER A 140 29.74 -7.55 1.36
N SER A 141 30.27 -8.22 0.34
CA SER A 141 31.26 -7.70 -0.60
C SER A 141 30.75 -7.87 -2.03
N ALA A 142 30.42 -6.76 -2.68
CA ALA A 142 30.04 -6.73 -4.09
C ALA A 142 31.30 -6.78 -4.97
N ASP A 143 31.38 -7.79 -5.85
CA ASP A 143 32.51 -7.98 -6.78
C ASP A 143 32.23 -7.42 -8.19
N GLY A 144 31.01 -6.95 -8.44
CA GLY A 144 30.58 -6.38 -9.71
C GLY A 144 30.39 -7.41 -10.83
N ARG A 145 30.37 -8.71 -10.53
CA ARG A 145 30.26 -9.81 -11.51
C ARG A 145 28.96 -10.63 -11.35
N ILE A 146 28.38 -10.99 -12.48
CA ILE A 146 27.26 -11.91 -12.60
C ILE A 146 27.76 -13.18 -13.30
N ASP A 147 27.80 -14.28 -12.55
CA ASP A 147 28.08 -15.61 -13.09
C ASP A 147 26.82 -16.34 -13.53
N VAL A 148 26.94 -17.21 -14.53
CA VAL A 148 25.85 -17.98 -15.16
C VAL A 148 25.00 -18.77 -14.15
N LYS A 149 25.61 -19.24 -13.07
CA LYS A 149 24.97 -19.99 -11.97
C LYS A 149 25.18 -19.32 -10.60
N GLY A 150 25.54 -18.03 -10.58
CA GLY A 150 25.87 -17.29 -9.36
C GLY A 150 24.64 -16.82 -8.56
N LYS A 151 24.87 -16.34 -7.33
CA LYS A 151 23.80 -15.78 -6.48
C LYS A 151 23.14 -14.55 -7.12
N THR A 152 23.93 -13.70 -7.79
CA THR A 152 23.45 -12.47 -8.42
C THR A 152 22.40 -12.74 -9.50
N ILE A 153 22.64 -13.69 -10.42
CA ILE A 153 21.67 -13.99 -11.49
C ILE A 153 20.38 -14.59 -10.92
N THR A 154 20.48 -15.36 -9.84
CA THR A 154 19.31 -15.94 -9.16
C THR A 154 18.49 -14.85 -8.46
N ALA A 155 19.13 -13.93 -7.75
CA ALA A 155 18.46 -12.79 -7.12
C ALA A 155 17.73 -11.92 -8.17
N ILE A 156 18.36 -11.68 -9.32
CA ILE A 156 17.74 -10.96 -10.45
C ILE A 156 16.50 -11.71 -10.97
N ARG A 157 16.55 -13.05 -11.09
CA ARG A 157 15.40 -13.86 -11.53
C ARG A 157 14.23 -13.77 -10.55
N ILE A 158 14.49 -13.88 -9.24
CA ILE A 158 13.46 -13.79 -8.19
C ILE A 158 12.84 -12.40 -8.17
N ALA A 159 13.65 -11.34 -8.24
CA ALA A 159 13.15 -9.97 -8.30
C ALA A 159 12.31 -9.70 -9.57
N ASN A 160 12.56 -10.42 -10.65
CA ASN A 160 11.84 -10.32 -11.92
C ASN A 160 10.67 -11.33 -12.05
N ALA A 161 10.34 -12.04 -10.99
CA ALA A 161 9.31 -13.07 -10.97
C ALA A 161 7.91 -12.51 -10.65
N ASP A 162 6.90 -13.17 -11.19
CA ASP A 162 5.51 -13.10 -10.74
C ASP A 162 5.28 -14.31 -9.81
N SER A 163 4.82 -14.09 -8.58
CA SER A 163 4.76 -15.14 -7.54
C SER A 163 3.37 -15.79 -7.46
N LEU A 164 3.30 -17.10 -7.21
CA LEU A 164 2.06 -17.88 -7.18
C LEU A 164 2.08 -18.93 -6.06
N PHE A 165 0.93 -19.18 -5.41
CA PHE A 165 0.86 -19.94 -4.15
C PHE A 165 -0.10 -21.11 -4.17
N VAL A 166 0.24 -22.11 -3.35
CA VAL A 166 -0.70 -23.08 -2.79
C VAL A 166 -0.79 -22.87 -1.30
N ASN A 167 -2.02 -22.74 -0.83
CA ASN A 167 -2.41 -22.86 0.57
C ASN A 167 -2.77 -24.32 0.84
N GLU A 168 -2.37 -24.83 2.01
CA GLU A 168 -3.02 -26.00 2.61
C GLU A 168 -3.56 -25.61 3.99
N THR A 169 -4.88 -25.63 4.12
CA THR A 169 -5.56 -25.70 5.42
C THR A 169 -5.99 -27.14 5.63
N ASP A 170 -5.25 -27.93 6.42
CA ASP A 170 -5.90 -29.03 7.12
C ASP A 170 -5.28 -29.46 8.45
N ARG A 171 -6.19 -30.01 9.26
CA ARG A 171 -6.26 -29.94 10.72
C ARG A 171 -5.15 -30.65 11.50
N LEU A 172 -4.56 -29.89 12.41
CA LEU A 172 -3.75 -30.31 13.56
C LEU A 172 -4.48 -31.37 14.41
N GLY A 173 -4.21 -32.65 14.14
CA GLY A 173 -4.62 -33.76 14.99
C GLY A 173 -3.48 -34.63 15.52
N GLN A 174 -2.25 -34.50 15.02
CA GLN A 174 -1.16 -35.41 15.40
C GLN A 174 0.11 -34.70 15.84
N ARG A 175 0.62 -35.09 17.01
CA ARG A 175 1.95 -34.72 17.52
C ARG A 175 3.00 -35.54 16.77
N SER A 176 3.85 -34.85 16.00
CA SER A 176 5.02 -35.34 15.26
C SER A 176 4.79 -36.46 14.23
N GLY A 177 5.00 -36.16 12.94
CA GLY A 177 4.99 -37.13 11.85
C GLY A 177 5.58 -36.58 10.55
N LYS A 178 6.07 -37.47 9.67
CA LYS A 178 6.41 -37.12 8.27
C LYS A 178 5.14 -37.21 7.44
N ILE A 179 4.79 -36.14 6.73
CA ILE A 179 3.61 -36.10 5.86
C ILE A 179 4.09 -36.13 4.40
N ALA A 180 3.51 -37.03 3.61
CA ALA A 180 3.62 -36.99 2.15
C ALA A 180 2.44 -36.18 1.60
N LEU A 181 2.71 -34.94 1.19
CA LEU A 181 1.72 -34.05 0.61
C LEU A 181 1.63 -34.30 -0.90
N ARG A 182 0.42 -34.47 -1.41
CA ARG A 182 0.14 -34.43 -2.84
C ARG A 182 -0.84 -33.29 -3.07
N GLU A 183 -0.34 -32.19 -3.58
CA GLU A 183 -1.10 -30.95 -3.73
C GLU A 183 -0.94 -30.37 -5.13
N CYS A 184 -1.92 -29.57 -5.56
CA CYS A 184 -1.93 -28.92 -6.87
C CYS A 184 -2.04 -27.40 -6.74
N VAL A 185 -1.16 -26.68 -7.44
CA VAL A 185 -1.17 -25.22 -7.56
C VAL A 185 -1.96 -24.84 -8.79
N SER A 186 -3.08 -24.14 -8.61
CA SER A 186 -3.76 -23.48 -9.73
C SER A 186 -3.35 -22.02 -9.80
N PHE A 187 -3.08 -21.53 -11.00
CA PHE A 187 -2.85 -20.11 -11.26
C PHE A 187 -3.33 -19.70 -12.65
N PHE A 188 -3.57 -18.41 -12.85
CA PHE A 188 -3.87 -17.88 -14.19
C PHE A 188 -2.58 -17.68 -14.98
N ALA A 189 -2.53 -18.24 -16.19
CA ALA A 189 -1.45 -18.00 -17.14
C ALA A 189 -1.26 -16.47 -17.35
N PRO A 190 -0.01 -15.97 -17.33
CA PRO A 190 0.28 -14.55 -17.48
C PRO A 190 -0.39 -13.93 -18.70
N GLN A 191 -0.72 -12.64 -18.62
CA GLN A 191 -1.31 -11.90 -19.73
C GLN A 191 -0.32 -11.64 -20.87
N ARG A 192 0.97 -11.93 -20.72
CA ARG A 192 1.98 -11.66 -21.76
C ARG A 192 2.40 -12.95 -22.44
N VAL A 193 2.23 -13.01 -23.77
CA VAL A 193 2.59 -14.14 -24.65
C VAL A 193 4.12 -14.29 -24.70
N LEU A 194 4.66 -15.14 -23.83
CA LEU A 194 6.09 -15.42 -23.69
C LEU A 194 6.31 -16.83 -23.13
N GLY A 195 7.57 -17.28 -23.18
CA GLY A 195 8.02 -18.43 -22.40
C GLY A 195 8.42 -18.01 -20.99
N TYR A 196 7.90 -18.71 -20.00
CA TYR A 196 8.20 -18.58 -18.59
C TYR A 196 8.91 -19.83 -18.08
N ASP A 197 9.80 -19.65 -17.14
CA ASP A 197 10.37 -20.71 -16.34
C ASP A 197 9.68 -20.74 -14.98
N ILE A 198 9.26 -21.93 -14.58
CA ILE A 198 8.60 -22.18 -13.30
C ILE A 198 9.67 -22.59 -12.30
N TYR A 199 9.68 -21.94 -11.13
CA TYR A 199 10.58 -22.24 -10.03
C TYR A 199 9.79 -22.60 -8.77
N TYR A 200 10.43 -23.33 -7.88
CA TYR A 200 9.92 -23.62 -6.53
C TYR A 200 11.02 -23.41 -5.48
N CYS A 201 10.63 -23.15 -4.24
CA CYS A 201 11.55 -23.11 -3.09
C CYS A 201 11.54 -24.46 -2.36
N GLU A 202 12.72 -25.02 -2.07
CA GLU A 202 12.83 -26.26 -1.27
C GLU A 202 12.54 -26.05 0.23
N LEU A 203 12.47 -24.79 0.69
CA LEU A 203 12.13 -24.46 2.07
C LEU A 203 10.62 -24.22 2.20
N SER A 204 10.03 -24.89 3.18
CA SER A 204 8.66 -24.65 3.62
C SER A 204 8.58 -23.29 4.32
N TYR A 205 7.59 -22.49 3.98
CA TYR A 205 7.32 -21.22 4.66
C TYR A 205 6.19 -21.44 5.66
N ILE A 206 6.49 -21.27 6.95
CA ILE A 206 5.49 -21.33 8.02
C ILE A 206 5.07 -19.89 8.31
N ILE A 207 3.78 -19.64 8.19
CA ILE A 207 3.16 -18.41 8.68
C ILE A 207 1.99 -18.76 9.59
N ASP A 208 1.76 -17.88 10.54
CA ASP A 208 0.71 -17.95 11.56
C ASP A 208 -0.62 -17.32 11.09
N TYR A 209 -0.68 -16.84 9.84
CA TYR A 209 -1.87 -16.31 9.21
C TYR A 209 -2.00 -16.76 7.75
N GLU A 210 -3.20 -16.66 7.17
CA GLU A 210 -3.44 -17.03 5.78
C GLU A 210 -2.98 -15.92 4.83
N MET A 211 -2.15 -16.27 3.85
CA MET A 211 -1.71 -15.38 2.77
C MET A 211 -2.67 -15.41 1.57
N GLY A 212 -3.02 -14.21 1.10
CA GLY A 212 -3.80 -13.97 -0.11
C GLY A 212 -5.31 -14.19 0.05
N ILE A 213 -6.03 -13.93 -1.04
CA ILE A 213 -7.49 -14.08 -1.12
C ILE A 213 -7.82 -15.15 -2.16
N ALA A 214 -8.68 -16.10 -1.79
CA ALA A 214 -9.19 -17.12 -2.70
C ALA A 214 -10.10 -16.51 -3.77
N VAL A 215 -9.74 -16.70 -5.04
CA VAL A 215 -10.53 -16.27 -6.19
C VAL A 215 -10.92 -17.49 -7.02
N VAL A 216 -12.22 -17.69 -7.20
CA VAL A 216 -12.74 -18.79 -8.00
C VAL A 216 -13.01 -18.32 -9.43
N ARG A 217 -12.46 -19.03 -10.42
CA ARG A 217 -12.72 -18.79 -11.85
C ARG A 217 -12.69 -20.11 -12.62
N ASP A 218 -13.66 -20.30 -13.50
CA ASP A 218 -13.79 -21.50 -14.33
C ASP A 218 -13.78 -22.81 -13.51
N GLY A 219 -14.31 -22.76 -12.28
CA GLY A 219 -14.36 -23.89 -11.35
C GLY A 219 -13.07 -24.15 -10.56
N ALA A 220 -11.99 -23.40 -10.80
CA ALA A 220 -10.73 -23.49 -10.05
C ALA A 220 -10.59 -22.32 -9.06
N SER A 221 -10.15 -22.61 -7.83
CA SER A 221 -9.80 -21.61 -6.82
C SER A 221 -8.30 -21.28 -6.92
N VAL A 222 -7.96 -19.99 -6.96
CA VAL A 222 -6.58 -19.46 -7.01
C VAL A 222 -6.42 -18.42 -5.91
N ASN A 223 -5.40 -18.58 -5.06
CA ASN A 223 -5.08 -17.56 -4.05
C ASN A 223 -4.22 -16.45 -4.66
N LEU A 224 -4.73 -15.22 -4.63
CA LEU A 224 -4.02 -14.03 -5.08
C LEU A 224 -3.44 -13.29 -3.88
N LEU A 225 -2.12 -13.08 -3.87
CA LEU A 225 -1.47 -12.23 -2.88
C LEU A 225 -1.75 -10.76 -3.17
N ASN A 226 -1.86 -9.98 -2.10
CA ASN A 226 -1.73 -8.53 -2.21
C ASN A 226 -0.27 -8.13 -2.39
N ALA A 227 -0.04 -6.87 -2.76
CA ALA A 227 1.30 -6.37 -3.09
C ALA A 227 2.29 -6.39 -1.90
N ASN A 228 1.79 -6.22 -0.66
CA ASN A 228 2.62 -6.27 0.54
C ASN A 228 3.06 -7.70 0.84
N GLU A 229 2.13 -8.65 0.78
CA GLU A 229 2.44 -10.09 0.92
C GLU A 229 3.44 -10.54 -0.16
N GLU A 230 3.25 -10.11 -1.41
CA GLU A 230 4.18 -10.41 -2.49
C GLU A 230 5.58 -9.84 -2.24
N ARG A 231 5.66 -8.59 -1.76
CA ARG A 231 6.93 -7.93 -1.43
C ARG A 231 7.64 -8.62 -0.28
N ASP A 232 6.94 -8.85 0.83
CA ASP A 232 7.51 -9.40 2.06
C ASP A 232 8.00 -10.83 1.82
N LEU A 233 7.25 -11.59 1.03
CA LEU A 233 7.68 -12.88 0.57
C LEU A 233 8.89 -12.81 -0.37
N LYS A 234 8.89 -11.93 -1.38
CA LYS A 234 10.06 -11.75 -2.26
C LYS A 234 11.31 -11.42 -1.44
N ALA A 235 11.18 -10.55 -0.45
CA ALA A 235 12.25 -10.23 0.50
C ALA A 235 12.71 -11.47 1.28
N HIS A 236 11.77 -12.29 1.75
CA HIS A 236 12.09 -13.56 2.40
C HIS A 236 12.80 -14.55 1.47
N LEU A 237 12.30 -14.76 0.25
CA LEU A 237 12.89 -15.65 -0.75
C LEU A 237 14.29 -15.22 -1.16
N ASN A 238 14.56 -13.92 -1.22
CA ASN A 238 15.90 -13.41 -1.53
C ASN A 238 16.94 -13.88 -0.50
N ARG A 239 16.56 -14.06 0.77
CA ARG A 239 17.45 -14.63 1.80
C ARG A 239 17.81 -16.10 1.52
N TYR A 240 16.96 -16.82 0.80
CA TYR A 240 17.10 -18.24 0.49
C TYR A 240 17.17 -18.51 -1.02
N ALA A 241 17.59 -17.53 -1.81
CA ALA A 241 17.59 -17.61 -3.27
C ALA A 241 18.35 -18.84 -3.81
N ASN A 242 19.39 -19.29 -3.12
CA ASN A 242 20.17 -20.49 -3.46
C ASN A 242 19.40 -21.82 -3.27
N LYS A 243 18.24 -21.80 -2.62
CA LYS A 243 17.34 -22.94 -2.42
C LYS A 243 16.20 -22.98 -3.44
N VAL A 244 16.17 -22.03 -4.39
CA VAL A 244 15.21 -22.00 -5.48
C VAL A 244 15.64 -22.94 -6.61
N LYS A 245 14.73 -23.79 -7.07
CA LYS A 245 14.96 -24.79 -8.12
C LYS A 245 14.00 -24.59 -9.27
N LYS A 246 14.49 -24.77 -10.50
CA LYS A 246 13.62 -24.74 -11.70
C LYS A 246 12.80 -26.02 -11.74
N ALA A 247 11.48 -25.88 -11.70
CA ALA A 247 10.50 -26.96 -11.80
C ALA A 247 10.20 -27.34 -13.26
N GLY A 248 10.14 -26.36 -14.17
CA GLY A 248 9.75 -26.57 -15.57
C GLY A 248 9.66 -25.27 -16.38
N SER A 249 8.95 -25.31 -17.49
CA SER A 249 8.68 -24.14 -18.34
C SER A 249 7.24 -24.13 -18.84
N LEU A 250 6.66 -22.93 -18.93
CA LEU A 250 5.32 -22.65 -19.47
C LEU A 250 5.45 -21.73 -20.68
N THR A 251 4.79 -22.06 -21.78
CA THR A 251 4.63 -21.17 -22.94
C THR A 251 3.22 -20.60 -22.93
N VAL A 252 3.09 -19.29 -22.78
CA VAL A 252 1.79 -18.62 -22.87
C VAL A 252 1.49 -18.35 -24.34
N THR A 253 0.32 -18.80 -24.80
CA THR A 253 -0.20 -18.57 -26.16
C THR A 253 -1.37 -17.59 -26.14
N SER A 254 -1.71 -16.98 -27.28
CA SER A 254 -2.93 -16.16 -27.39
C SER A 254 -4.18 -17.03 -27.25
N LYS A 255 -5.18 -16.61 -26.45
CA LYS A 255 -6.47 -17.31 -26.27
C LYS A 255 -7.44 -17.11 -27.43
N GLU A 256 -7.24 -16.07 -28.21
CA GLU A 256 -8.08 -15.75 -29.36
C GLU A 256 -7.28 -15.94 -30.67
N LYS A 257 -7.89 -16.59 -31.67
CA LYS A 257 -7.70 -16.18 -33.07
C LYS A 257 -8.38 -14.83 -33.21
N ARG A 258 -7.71 -13.77 -32.77
CA ARG A 258 -8.23 -12.42 -32.96
C ARG A 258 -8.32 -12.18 -34.47
N PRO A 259 -9.41 -11.60 -34.99
CA PRO A 259 -9.27 -10.83 -36.22
C PRO A 259 -8.09 -9.88 -36.00
N ARG A 260 -7.23 -9.71 -37.00
CA ARG A 260 -6.16 -8.72 -36.95
C ARG A 260 -6.81 -7.41 -36.52
N THR A 261 -6.51 -6.93 -35.31
CA THR A 261 -7.10 -5.68 -34.85
C THR A 261 -6.62 -4.59 -35.78
N PRO A 262 -7.49 -3.67 -36.20
CA PRO A 262 -7.10 -2.64 -37.16
C PRO A 262 -6.02 -1.70 -36.60
N PHE A 263 -5.83 -1.72 -35.27
CA PHE A 263 -4.88 -0.89 -34.56
C PHE A 263 -4.38 -1.54 -33.26
N THR A 264 -3.34 -0.92 -32.68
CA THR A 264 -2.83 -1.19 -31.33
C THR A 264 -3.13 0.00 -30.42
N VAL A 265 -3.49 -0.26 -29.17
CA VAL A 265 -3.65 0.78 -28.14
C VAL A 265 -2.32 0.99 -27.44
N ASN A 266 -1.78 2.19 -27.52
CA ASN A 266 -0.50 2.59 -26.93
C ASN A 266 -0.74 3.56 -25.78
N LEU A 267 -0.03 3.35 -24.68
CA LEU A 267 -0.10 4.21 -23.48
C LEU A 267 1.08 5.18 -23.43
N LYS A 268 0.85 6.31 -22.78
CA LYS A 268 1.81 7.36 -22.47
C LYS A 268 1.68 7.77 -21.00
N VAL A 269 2.80 8.17 -20.41
CA VAL A 269 2.86 8.82 -19.09
C VAL A 269 3.56 10.16 -19.27
N ASN A 270 2.91 11.23 -18.82
CA ASN A 270 3.38 12.62 -19.00
C ASN A 270 3.79 12.91 -20.45
N ASP A 271 2.90 12.54 -21.38
CA ASP A 271 3.03 12.66 -22.85
C ASP A 271 4.21 11.91 -23.49
N LYS A 272 4.96 11.14 -22.70
CA LYS A 272 6.03 10.27 -23.17
C LYS A 272 5.48 8.87 -23.40
N ALA A 273 5.74 8.32 -24.58
CA ALA A 273 5.44 6.91 -24.86
C ALA A 273 6.07 6.02 -23.79
N LEU A 274 5.35 4.98 -23.39
CA LEU A 274 5.87 3.95 -22.50
C LEU A 274 6.96 3.14 -23.22
N VAL A 275 8.14 3.73 -23.33
CA VAL A 275 9.38 2.97 -23.44
C VAL A 275 9.61 2.44 -22.02
N LEU A 276 9.69 1.11 -21.88
CA LEU A 276 9.67 0.24 -20.68
C LEU A 276 10.53 0.64 -19.43
N GLU A 277 10.72 1.92 -19.10
CA GLU A 277 12.00 2.36 -18.54
C GLU A 277 12.03 3.49 -17.53
N LYS A 278 11.00 4.32 -17.44
CA LYS A 278 10.92 5.28 -16.34
C LYS A 278 9.60 5.04 -15.64
N GLY A 279 9.71 4.37 -14.49
CA GLY A 279 8.64 4.37 -13.50
C GLY A 279 8.29 5.80 -13.11
N ILE A 280 7.10 5.99 -12.58
CA ILE A 280 6.65 7.28 -12.06
C ILE A 280 7.53 7.68 -10.88
N ALA A 281 8.00 8.93 -10.87
CA ALA A 281 8.79 9.46 -9.76
C ALA A 281 7.85 9.68 -8.57
N PRO A 282 8.15 9.10 -7.39
CA PRO A 282 7.33 9.26 -6.20
C PRO A 282 7.73 10.52 -5.40
N GLY A 283 6.86 10.99 -4.51
CA GLY A 283 7.02 12.22 -3.75
C GLY A 283 6.29 13.41 -4.37
N PHE A 284 6.78 14.61 -4.09
CA PHE A 284 6.17 15.85 -4.55
C PHE A 284 6.47 16.14 -6.04
N SER A 285 5.47 16.62 -6.77
CA SER A 285 5.55 17.11 -8.15
C SER A 285 4.80 18.43 -8.28
N GLN A 286 5.22 19.31 -9.20
CA GLN A 286 4.41 20.48 -9.54
C GLN A 286 3.21 20.09 -10.39
N ASP A 287 3.43 19.26 -11.41
CA ASP A 287 2.40 18.85 -12.36
C ASP A 287 1.73 17.53 -11.94
N PRO A 288 0.42 17.37 -12.16
CA PRO A 288 -0.26 16.09 -12.03
C PRO A 288 0.32 15.01 -12.93
N LEU A 289 0.22 13.77 -12.46
CA LEU A 289 0.57 12.62 -13.25
C LEU A 289 -0.48 12.40 -14.34
N LYS A 290 -0.06 12.49 -15.60
CA LYS A 290 -0.92 12.32 -16.76
C LYS A 290 -0.74 10.94 -17.38
N PHE A 291 -1.81 10.14 -17.42
CA PHE A 291 -1.89 8.99 -18.30
C PHE A 291 -2.63 9.38 -19.57
N SER A 292 -2.10 9.03 -20.74
CA SER A 292 -2.80 9.22 -22.01
C SER A 292 -2.63 8.00 -22.91
N TRP A 293 -3.52 7.84 -23.88
CA TRP A 293 -3.48 6.71 -24.80
C TRP A 293 -3.91 7.11 -26.21
N TYR A 294 -3.41 6.36 -27.18
CA TYR A 294 -3.71 6.56 -28.59
C TYR A 294 -3.72 5.23 -29.33
N ILE A 295 -4.43 5.20 -30.47
CA ILE A 295 -4.48 4.05 -31.36
C ILE A 295 -3.56 4.26 -32.55
N ASP A 296 -2.86 3.21 -32.98
CA ASP A 296 -1.97 3.23 -34.14
C ASP A 296 -2.04 1.91 -34.95
N PRO A 297 -2.28 1.95 -36.27
CA PRO A 297 -2.70 3.14 -37.04
C PRO A 297 -4.05 3.70 -36.58
N GLY A 298 -4.40 4.90 -37.02
CA GLY A 298 -5.72 5.48 -36.75
C GLY A 298 -6.86 4.61 -37.33
N TYR A 299 -8.02 4.64 -36.68
CA TYR A 299 -9.23 3.94 -37.14
C TYR A 299 -10.29 4.95 -37.61
N PRO A 300 -10.90 4.76 -38.79
CA PRO A 300 -11.87 5.70 -39.33
C PRO A 300 -13.27 5.60 -38.68
N GLY A 301 -13.59 4.49 -38.01
CA GLY A 301 -14.87 4.30 -37.33
C GLY A 301 -14.86 4.73 -35.86
N ASP A 302 -15.98 4.53 -35.17
CA ASP A 302 -16.12 4.89 -33.77
C ASP A 302 -15.24 4.02 -32.86
N VAL A 303 -14.55 4.68 -31.93
CA VAL A 303 -13.70 4.03 -30.91
C VAL A 303 -14.08 4.57 -29.54
N LYS A 304 -14.29 3.67 -28.59
CA LYS A 304 -14.55 4.01 -27.18
C LYS A 304 -13.52 3.35 -26.27
N HIS A 305 -13.21 4.04 -25.17
CA HIS A 305 -12.26 3.62 -24.17
C HIS A 305 -12.91 3.54 -22.79
N SER A 306 -12.36 2.67 -21.95
CA SER A 306 -12.66 2.57 -20.54
C SER A 306 -11.36 2.29 -19.81
N PHE A 307 -11.11 2.97 -18.70
CA PHE A 307 -9.85 2.86 -17.96
C PHE A 307 -10.07 2.61 -16.47
N ARG A 308 -9.01 2.17 -15.79
CA ARG A 308 -8.93 2.08 -14.32
C ARG A 308 -7.49 2.13 -13.83
N LEU A 309 -7.30 2.41 -12.54
CA LEU A 309 -6.00 2.43 -11.87
C LEU A 309 -6.07 1.70 -10.53
N ALA A 310 -5.76 0.40 -10.49
CA ALA A 310 -5.77 -0.33 -9.22
C ALA A 310 -4.56 0.06 -8.33
N PRO A 311 -4.70 0.12 -6.99
CA PRO A 311 -5.92 -0.12 -6.21
C PRO A 311 -6.82 1.12 -6.06
N HIS A 312 -6.38 2.27 -6.58
CA HIS A 312 -7.06 3.56 -6.42
C HIS A 312 -8.48 3.58 -7.02
N GLU A 313 -8.67 2.87 -8.14
CA GLU A 313 -9.91 2.72 -8.88
C GLU A 313 -10.04 1.28 -9.37
N GLU A 314 -10.84 0.46 -8.68
CA GLU A 314 -11.05 -0.94 -9.08
C GLU A 314 -12.09 -1.08 -10.19
N LYS A 315 -13.09 -0.19 -10.19
CA LYS A 315 -14.17 -0.13 -11.18
C LYS A 315 -13.69 0.54 -12.46
N TRP A 316 -14.14 0.01 -13.59
CA TRP A 316 -13.90 0.58 -14.91
C TRP A 316 -14.67 1.89 -15.08
N SER A 317 -14.04 2.89 -15.70
CA SER A 317 -14.73 4.12 -16.11
C SER A 317 -15.85 3.80 -17.11
N PRO A 318 -16.90 4.63 -17.22
CA PRO A 318 -17.85 4.54 -18.33
C PRO A 318 -17.13 4.57 -19.69
N TRP A 319 -17.70 3.91 -20.68
CA TRP A 319 -17.20 3.93 -22.05
C TRP A 319 -17.34 5.33 -22.65
N SER A 320 -16.23 5.95 -23.04
CA SER A 320 -16.22 7.31 -23.59
C SER A 320 -15.17 7.51 -24.68
N GLY A 321 -15.16 8.68 -25.32
CA GLY A 321 -14.11 9.11 -26.24
C GLY A 321 -12.86 9.68 -25.54
N GLN A 322 -12.80 9.61 -24.20
CA GLN A 322 -11.69 10.12 -23.40
C GLN A 322 -10.38 9.39 -23.77
N LYS A 323 -9.28 10.15 -23.81
CA LYS A 323 -7.94 9.67 -24.19
C LYS A 323 -6.85 10.00 -23.17
N GLU A 324 -7.21 10.68 -22.09
CA GLU A 324 -6.29 11.00 -21.01
C GLU A 324 -7.01 11.10 -19.66
N VAL A 325 -6.27 10.86 -18.58
CA VAL A 325 -6.68 11.05 -17.19
C VAL A 325 -5.49 11.58 -16.38
N ARG A 326 -5.77 12.37 -15.35
CA ARG A 326 -4.75 12.97 -14.47
C ARG A 326 -4.98 12.58 -13.03
N TYR A 327 -3.90 12.30 -12.32
CA TYR A 327 -3.91 12.02 -10.88
C TYR A 327 -2.97 13.00 -10.19
N PHE A 328 -3.49 13.70 -9.19
CA PHE A 328 -2.69 14.59 -8.33
C PHE A 328 -2.24 13.89 -7.04
N PHE A 329 -2.74 12.68 -6.78
CA PHE A 329 -2.38 11.88 -5.63
C PHE A 329 -2.40 10.40 -5.99
N LEU A 330 -1.35 9.66 -5.60
CA LEU A 330 -1.31 8.20 -5.59
C LEU A 330 -0.61 7.71 -4.34
N HIS A 331 -1.08 6.60 -3.76
CA HIS A 331 -0.46 6.00 -2.59
C HIS A 331 0.92 5.40 -2.91
N ALA A 332 1.68 5.06 -1.86
CA ALA A 332 2.80 4.15 -2.03
C ALA A 332 2.29 2.73 -2.37
N GLY A 333 3.12 1.94 -3.03
CA GLY A 333 2.86 0.55 -3.40
C GLY A 333 2.66 0.33 -4.90
N ALA A 334 2.24 -0.88 -5.23
CA ALA A 334 2.05 -1.33 -6.60
C ALA A 334 0.75 -0.78 -7.19
N HIS A 335 0.83 -0.33 -8.43
CA HIS A 335 -0.27 0.23 -9.20
C HIS A 335 -0.33 -0.42 -10.58
N VAL A 336 -1.55 -0.58 -11.08
CA VAL A 336 -1.80 -1.11 -12.42
C VAL A 336 -2.79 -0.20 -13.14
N PHE A 337 -2.29 0.56 -14.11
CA PHE A 337 -3.12 1.37 -15.00
C PHE A 337 -3.53 0.53 -16.21
N GLU A 338 -4.84 0.45 -16.50
CA GLU A 338 -5.34 -0.33 -17.63
C GLU A 338 -6.32 0.48 -18.48
N VAL A 339 -6.29 0.23 -19.78
CA VAL A 339 -7.24 0.77 -20.75
C VAL A 339 -7.80 -0.39 -21.59
N ARG A 340 -9.13 -0.54 -21.56
CA ARG A 340 -9.89 -1.33 -22.53
C ARG A 340 -10.39 -0.43 -23.64
N THR A 341 -10.43 -0.97 -24.85
CA THR A 341 -10.83 -0.25 -26.04
C THR A 341 -11.74 -1.12 -26.88
N LYS A 342 -12.78 -0.53 -27.44
CA LYS A 342 -13.65 -1.16 -28.43
C LYS A 342 -13.85 -0.26 -29.63
N TYR A 343 -14.06 -0.85 -30.80
CA TYR A 343 -14.40 -0.14 -32.03
C TYR A 343 -15.67 -0.70 -32.65
N SER A 344 -16.39 0.13 -33.39
CA SER A 344 -17.48 -0.33 -34.25
C SER A 344 -16.88 -0.83 -35.56
N ASP A 345 -17.09 -2.10 -35.88
CA ASP A 345 -16.67 -2.66 -37.16
C ASP A 345 -17.57 -2.18 -38.34
N PRO A 346 -17.25 -2.52 -39.60
CA PRO A 346 -18.08 -2.13 -40.75
C PRO A 346 -19.52 -2.67 -40.75
N SER A 347 -19.83 -3.66 -39.91
CA SER A 347 -21.19 -4.18 -39.73
C SER A 347 -21.98 -3.44 -38.64
N GLY A 348 -21.31 -2.55 -37.90
CA GLY A 348 -21.89 -1.82 -36.77
C GLY A 348 -21.76 -2.55 -35.43
N GLU A 349 -21.03 -3.67 -35.39
CA GLU A 349 -20.82 -4.44 -34.16
C GLU A 349 -19.65 -3.87 -33.35
N TRP A 350 -19.81 -3.80 -32.02
CA TRP A 350 -18.74 -3.37 -31.12
C TRP A 350 -17.78 -4.52 -30.81
N VAL A 351 -16.53 -4.39 -31.27
CA VAL A 351 -15.47 -5.38 -31.06
C VAL A 351 -14.43 -4.82 -30.08
N GLU A 352 -14.15 -5.56 -29.00
CA GLU A 352 -13.08 -5.22 -28.06
C GLU A 352 -11.70 -5.66 -28.58
N VAL A 353 -10.69 -4.81 -28.34
CA VAL A 353 -9.28 -5.14 -28.61
C VAL A 353 -8.55 -5.52 -27.31
N PRO A 354 -7.38 -6.20 -27.39
CA PRO A 354 -6.52 -6.42 -26.22
C PRO A 354 -6.36 -5.17 -25.37
N LYS A 355 -6.53 -5.33 -24.06
CA LYS A 355 -6.26 -4.27 -23.08
C LYS A 355 -4.80 -3.82 -23.16
N ALA A 356 -4.57 -2.53 -22.99
CA ALA A 356 -3.26 -1.98 -22.73
C ALA A 356 -3.10 -1.82 -21.21
N SER A 357 -1.95 -2.21 -20.65
CA SER A 357 -1.67 -2.09 -19.22
C SER A 357 -0.29 -1.49 -18.97
N TYR A 358 -0.17 -0.80 -17.85
CA TYR A 358 1.09 -0.27 -17.33
C TYR A 358 1.18 -0.48 -15.83
N ASP A 359 2.14 -1.30 -15.44
CA ASP A 359 2.39 -1.66 -14.05
C ASP A 359 3.55 -0.81 -13.52
N PHE A 360 3.36 -0.19 -12.37
CA PHE A 360 4.40 0.62 -11.73
C PHE A 360 4.28 0.55 -10.21
N ASP A 361 5.40 0.78 -9.55
CA ASP A 361 5.48 0.81 -8.09
C ASP A 361 5.98 2.17 -7.61
N LEU A 362 5.43 2.65 -6.50
CA LEU A 362 5.80 3.89 -5.84
C LEU A 362 6.32 3.56 -4.43
N ASN A 363 7.60 3.83 -4.15
CA ASN A 363 8.15 3.56 -2.81
C ASN A 363 7.70 4.57 -1.73
N ARG A 364 7.03 5.65 -2.13
CA ARG A 364 6.35 6.66 -1.30
C ARG A 364 5.22 7.28 -2.13
N ALA A 365 4.24 7.91 -1.50
CA ALA A 365 3.12 8.52 -2.23
C ALA A 365 3.57 9.55 -3.28
N PHE A 366 2.85 9.64 -4.38
CA PHE A 366 2.93 10.74 -5.34
C PHE A 366 1.93 11.83 -4.94
N VAL A 367 2.35 13.09 -4.89
CA VAL A 367 1.49 14.24 -4.61
C VAL A 367 1.85 15.38 -5.55
N SER A 368 0.86 16.03 -6.15
CA SER A 368 1.06 17.24 -6.94
C SER A 368 0.07 18.34 -6.58
N LYS A 369 0.26 19.52 -7.19
CA LYS A 369 -0.75 20.58 -7.13
C LYS A 369 -2.07 20.05 -7.73
N PRO A 370 -3.22 20.22 -7.06
CA PRO A 370 -4.50 19.83 -7.63
C PRO A 370 -4.84 20.72 -8.84
N GLU A 371 -5.41 20.12 -9.88
CA GLU A 371 -6.09 20.84 -10.97
C GLU A 371 -7.57 20.92 -10.62
N LEU A 372 -8.04 22.08 -10.20
CA LEU A 372 -9.44 22.32 -9.90
C LEU A 372 -10.22 22.47 -11.22
N LYS A 373 -11.26 21.67 -11.40
CA LYS A 373 -12.21 21.83 -12.50
C LYS A 373 -13.59 22.06 -11.91
N VAL A 374 -14.15 23.24 -12.14
CA VAL A 374 -15.56 23.51 -11.87
C VAL A 374 -16.37 22.67 -12.85
N ILE A 375 -17.02 21.62 -12.36
CA ILE A 375 -17.95 20.83 -13.17
C ILE A 375 -19.27 21.57 -13.13
N SER A 376 -19.62 22.27 -14.21
CA SER A 376 -21.02 22.59 -14.48
C SER A 376 -21.77 21.25 -14.58
N GLY A 377 -22.59 20.96 -13.57
CA GLY A 377 -23.09 19.62 -13.26
C GLY A 377 -23.83 18.88 -14.39
N SER A 378 -24.00 17.59 -14.15
CA SER A 378 -25.07 16.80 -14.77
C SER A 378 -26.41 17.52 -14.52
N PRO A 379 -27.34 17.59 -15.49
CA PRO A 379 -28.56 18.42 -15.43
C PRO A 379 -29.52 18.13 -14.25
N ASP A 380 -29.27 17.08 -13.45
CA ASP A 380 -30.18 16.60 -12.39
C ASP A 380 -29.65 16.75 -10.95
N SER A 381 -28.52 17.45 -10.73
CA SER A 381 -28.07 17.80 -9.36
C SER A 381 -28.20 19.29 -9.11
N PRO A 382 -28.91 19.74 -8.06
CA PRO A 382 -28.97 21.17 -7.73
C PRO A 382 -27.55 21.65 -7.45
N SER A 383 -27.07 22.59 -8.26
CA SER A 383 -25.88 23.37 -7.96
C SER A 383 -26.18 24.18 -6.71
N LEU A 384 -25.65 23.76 -5.55
CA LEU A 384 -25.63 24.61 -4.37
C LEU A 384 -24.86 25.88 -4.73
N ASN A 385 -25.53 27.04 -4.60
CA ASN A 385 -24.87 28.33 -4.76
C ASN A 385 -24.12 28.64 -3.46
N LEU A 386 -22.86 28.25 -3.40
CA LEU A 386 -22.01 28.34 -2.21
C LEU A 386 -21.77 29.79 -1.75
N GLU A 387 -21.75 30.74 -2.70
CA GLU A 387 -21.67 32.19 -2.42
C GLU A 387 -22.84 32.72 -1.57
N SER A 388 -23.94 31.97 -1.47
CA SER A 388 -25.15 32.34 -0.74
C SER A 388 -25.40 31.55 0.54
N ILE A 389 -24.48 30.64 0.92
CA ILE A 389 -24.63 29.86 2.16
C ILE A 389 -24.23 30.73 3.34
N ASP A 390 -25.19 31.06 4.20
CA ASP A 390 -24.90 31.55 5.53
C ASP A 390 -24.60 30.35 6.44
N ILE A 391 -23.40 30.30 7.02
CA ILE A 391 -22.97 29.23 7.92
C ILE A 391 -23.83 29.21 9.18
N ASP A 392 -24.35 30.36 9.60
CA ASP A 392 -25.23 30.48 10.76
C ASP A 392 -26.62 29.86 10.49
N ASP A 393 -27.03 29.74 9.23
CA ASP A 393 -28.25 29.01 8.83
C ASP A 393 -28.04 27.49 8.75
N VAL A 394 -26.79 27.03 8.62
CA VAL A 394 -26.45 25.60 8.51
C VAL A 394 -26.24 24.96 9.89
N TYR A 395 -25.67 25.69 10.84
CA TYR A 395 -25.30 25.17 12.17
C TYR A 395 -25.96 25.93 13.30
N ARG A 396 -26.56 25.19 14.24
CA ARG A 396 -27.14 25.79 15.46
C ARG A 396 -26.09 26.16 16.50
N GLY A 397 -24.96 25.44 16.50
CA GLY A 397 -23.86 25.62 17.42
C GLY A 397 -22.55 25.07 16.87
N SER A 398 -21.44 25.59 17.37
CA SER A 398 -20.08 25.18 16.97
C SER A 398 -19.26 24.89 18.21
N LYS A 399 -18.87 23.62 18.43
CA LYS A 399 -18.11 23.20 19.62
C LYS A 399 -16.80 22.54 19.23
N ALA A 400 -15.74 22.82 19.97
CA ALA A 400 -14.43 22.23 19.74
C ALA A 400 -13.79 21.69 21.02
N LEU A 401 -13.16 20.52 20.93
CA LEU A 401 -12.33 19.94 21.98
C LEU A 401 -10.91 19.73 21.45
N LEU A 402 -9.95 20.41 22.07
CA LEU A 402 -8.53 20.31 21.76
C LEU A 402 -7.81 19.50 22.83
N ILE A 403 -7.05 18.48 22.43
CA ILE A 403 -6.35 17.56 23.33
C ILE A 403 -4.87 17.53 22.93
N GLY A 404 -4.01 18.08 23.77
CA GLY A 404 -2.57 18.10 23.58
C GLY A 404 -1.84 17.34 24.69
N ILE A 405 -1.06 16.33 24.34
CA ILE A 405 -0.22 15.59 25.30
C ILE A 405 1.24 15.81 24.92
N ASN A 406 1.99 16.46 25.81
CA ASN A 406 3.39 16.83 25.57
C ASN A 406 4.40 16.06 26.44
N GLU A 407 3.94 15.41 27.50
CA GLU A 407 4.74 14.61 28.41
C GLU A 407 4.14 13.20 28.51
N PHE A 408 4.99 12.20 28.73
CA PHE A 408 4.57 10.80 28.82
C PHE A 408 5.20 10.12 30.05
N LEU A 409 4.44 9.25 30.70
CA LEU A 409 4.91 8.48 31.84
C LEU A 409 5.94 7.41 31.41
N ASP A 410 5.71 6.78 30.25
CA ASP A 410 6.62 5.79 29.70
C ASP A 410 7.76 6.45 28.91
N PRO A 411 9.03 6.17 29.24
CA PRO A 411 10.18 6.83 28.62
C PRO A 411 10.45 6.40 27.16
N THR A 412 9.71 5.41 26.63
CA THR A 412 9.78 5.06 25.21
C THR A 412 9.17 6.13 24.31
N PHE A 413 8.28 6.96 24.84
CA PHE A 413 7.82 8.17 24.19
C PHE A 413 8.74 9.33 24.56
N SER A 414 9.28 10.02 23.56
CA SER A 414 9.93 11.30 23.79
C SER A 414 8.90 12.38 24.01
N ASP A 415 9.14 13.29 24.96
CA ASP A 415 8.30 14.47 25.14
C ASP A 415 8.18 15.29 23.85
N LEU A 416 6.99 15.84 23.61
CA LEU A 416 6.66 16.60 22.41
C LEU A 416 6.67 18.09 22.75
N THR A 417 7.81 18.75 22.53
CA THR A 417 8.07 20.12 23.00
C THR A 417 7.13 21.19 22.42
N TYR A 418 6.49 20.95 21.26
CA TYR A 418 5.75 21.97 20.52
C TYR A 418 4.23 21.79 20.52
N VAL A 419 3.70 20.79 21.23
CA VAL A 419 2.25 20.55 21.29
C VAL A 419 1.49 21.76 21.85
N GLY A 420 2.10 22.53 22.75
CA GLY A 420 1.50 23.78 23.23
C GLY A 420 1.27 24.80 22.11
N GLU A 421 2.23 24.94 21.21
CA GLU A 421 2.11 25.85 20.05
C GLU A 421 1.04 25.36 19.06
N ASP A 422 0.93 24.05 18.87
CA ASP A 422 -0.11 23.42 18.05
C ASP A 422 -1.51 23.73 18.60
N ILE A 423 -1.72 23.51 19.90
CA ILE A 423 -2.99 23.75 20.60
C ILE A 423 -3.35 25.24 20.58
N ASP A 424 -2.41 26.11 20.92
CA ASP A 424 -2.58 27.56 20.91
C ASP A 424 -2.98 28.09 19.52
N MET A 425 -2.38 27.55 18.45
CA MET A 425 -2.72 27.93 17.09
C MET A 425 -4.13 27.48 16.71
N MET A 426 -4.48 26.23 17.00
CA MET A 426 -5.81 25.68 16.70
C MET A 426 -6.91 26.36 17.52
N GLU A 427 -6.67 26.67 18.79
CA GLU A 427 -7.61 27.39 19.66
C GLU A 427 -7.93 28.76 19.07
N ARG A 428 -6.91 29.54 18.69
CA ARG A 428 -7.10 30.84 18.05
C ARG A 428 -7.85 30.71 16.72
N THR A 429 -7.50 29.74 15.88
CA THR A 429 -8.12 29.55 14.58
C THR A 429 -9.60 29.17 14.71
N LEU A 430 -9.94 28.19 15.55
CA LEU A 430 -11.33 27.76 15.73
C LEU A 430 -12.19 28.80 16.45
N SER A 431 -11.62 29.50 17.45
CA SER A 431 -12.32 30.62 18.11
C SER A 431 -12.68 31.73 17.11
N ASN A 432 -11.77 32.07 16.20
CA ASN A 432 -12.03 33.04 15.13
C ASN A 432 -13.11 32.58 14.15
N LEU A 433 -13.36 31.27 14.03
CA LEU A 433 -14.43 30.67 13.23
C LEU A 433 -15.74 30.49 14.02
N GLY A 434 -15.82 31.00 15.25
CA GLY A 434 -17.01 30.99 16.09
C GLY A 434 -17.23 29.70 16.89
N PHE A 435 -16.21 28.85 17.05
CA PHE A 435 -16.31 27.66 17.90
C PHE A 435 -16.16 28.03 19.38
N GLU A 436 -17.00 27.42 20.23
CA GLU A 436 -16.76 27.31 21.67
C GLU A 436 -15.67 26.26 21.89
N VAL A 437 -14.46 26.70 22.26
CA VAL A 437 -13.28 25.83 22.39
C VAL A 437 -13.08 25.41 23.84
N SER A 438 -12.89 24.11 24.06
CA SER A 438 -12.45 23.52 25.32
C SER A 438 -11.11 22.79 25.11
N THR A 439 -10.20 22.88 26.07
CA THR A 439 -8.82 22.39 25.92
C THR A 439 -8.41 21.49 27.07
N GLN A 440 -7.78 20.35 26.75
CA GLN A 440 -7.05 19.48 27.66
C GLN A 440 -5.58 19.48 27.23
N MET A 441 -4.66 19.93 28.10
CA MET A 441 -3.25 20.09 27.73
C MET A 441 -2.32 19.60 28.84
N GLY A 442 -1.23 18.93 28.46
CA GLY A 442 -0.17 18.52 29.37
C GLY A 442 -0.19 17.02 29.68
N LYS A 443 -0.14 16.68 30.98
CA LYS A 443 -0.22 15.31 31.50
C LYS A 443 -1.66 14.82 31.58
N VAL A 444 -2.28 14.59 30.42
CA VAL A 444 -3.69 14.17 30.35
C VAL A 444 -3.78 12.64 30.25
N GLU A 445 -4.42 12.01 31.24
CA GLU A 445 -4.60 10.56 31.31
C GLU A 445 -5.72 10.06 30.37
N LYS A 446 -5.66 8.77 29.99
CA LYS A 446 -6.68 8.10 29.15
C LYS A 446 -8.10 8.41 29.64
N ARG A 447 -8.32 8.25 30.94
CA ARG A 447 -9.65 8.40 31.57
C ARG A 447 -10.20 9.82 31.37
N ASP A 448 -9.37 10.83 31.51
CA ASP A 448 -9.79 12.22 31.48
C ASP A 448 -10.10 12.67 30.04
N ILE A 449 -9.35 12.14 29.05
CA ILE A 449 -9.66 12.31 27.63
C ILE A 449 -11.03 11.71 27.28
N LEU A 450 -11.27 10.45 27.68
CA LEU A 450 -12.55 9.79 27.41
C LEU A 450 -13.72 10.52 28.08
N GLN A 451 -13.54 10.97 29.33
CA GLN A 451 -14.55 11.78 30.02
C GLN A 451 -14.81 13.12 29.33
N ALA A 452 -13.78 13.80 28.81
CA ALA A 452 -13.96 15.06 28.08
C ALA A 452 -14.76 14.83 26.79
N ILE A 453 -14.48 13.76 26.05
CA ILE A 453 -15.24 13.38 24.85
C ILE A 453 -16.69 13.02 25.24
N GLU A 454 -16.90 12.26 26.30
CA GLU A 454 -18.25 11.89 26.77
C GLU A 454 -19.07 13.12 27.21
N ARG A 455 -18.44 14.10 27.87
CA ARG A 455 -19.09 15.38 28.21
C ARG A 455 -19.46 16.16 26.95
N LEU A 456 -18.55 16.26 25.99
CA LEU A 456 -18.82 16.89 24.71
C LEU A 456 -19.99 16.18 23.97
N VAL A 457 -20.02 14.84 23.98
CA VAL A 457 -21.15 14.07 23.46
C VAL A 457 -22.43 14.43 24.21
N ALA A 458 -22.40 14.54 25.54
CA ALA A 458 -23.58 14.87 26.34
C ALA A 458 -24.10 16.30 26.07
N GLU A 459 -23.20 17.25 25.87
CA GLU A 459 -23.49 18.67 25.61
C GLU A 459 -23.84 18.99 24.15
N ALA A 460 -23.53 18.10 23.21
CA ALA A 460 -23.86 18.28 21.80
C ALA A 460 -25.38 18.26 21.55
N ASP A 461 -25.87 19.24 20.78
CA ASP A 461 -27.28 19.40 20.42
C ASP A 461 -27.54 19.14 18.92
N GLU A 462 -28.83 19.04 18.57
CA GLU A 462 -29.27 18.87 17.18
C GLU A 462 -28.81 20.03 16.30
N GLY A 463 -28.15 19.74 15.19
CA GLY A 463 -27.68 20.74 14.23
C GLY A 463 -26.32 21.36 14.57
N ASP A 464 -25.66 20.91 15.64
CA ASP A 464 -24.30 21.37 15.98
C ASP A 464 -23.25 20.84 14.99
N ARG A 465 -22.16 21.59 14.83
CA ARG A 465 -20.90 21.08 14.30
C ARG A 465 -19.84 20.96 15.37
N ILE A 466 -19.09 19.86 15.30
CA ILE A 466 -18.14 19.48 16.34
C ILE A 466 -16.77 19.22 15.72
N VAL A 467 -15.73 19.83 16.29
CA VAL A 467 -14.33 19.55 15.96
C VAL A 467 -13.65 18.91 17.17
N ILE A 468 -12.97 17.79 16.99
CA ILE A 468 -12.13 17.19 18.02
C ILE A 468 -10.72 17.10 17.45
N TYR A 469 -9.75 17.74 18.08
CA TYR A 469 -8.37 17.79 17.60
C TYR A 469 -7.43 17.18 18.65
N PHE A 470 -6.53 16.33 18.19
CA PHE A 470 -5.49 15.69 19.00
C PHE A 470 -4.10 16.07 18.48
N SER A 471 -3.19 16.43 19.38
CA SER A 471 -1.74 16.49 19.11
C SER A 471 -1.01 15.64 20.17
N THR A 472 -0.49 14.49 19.74
CA THR A 472 0.17 13.49 20.60
C THR A 472 0.90 12.43 19.76
N HIS A 473 1.57 11.47 20.39
CA HIS A 473 2.09 10.28 19.72
C HIS A 473 0.97 9.35 19.26
N GLY A 474 1.18 8.73 18.10
CA GLY A 474 0.39 7.62 17.59
C GLY A 474 1.30 6.49 17.18
N PHE A 475 0.85 5.24 17.33
CA PHE A 475 1.66 4.07 17.01
C PHE A 475 0.79 2.87 16.60
N PRO A 476 1.31 1.96 15.75
CA PRO A 476 0.58 0.77 15.36
C PRO A 476 0.63 -0.27 16.47
N ASP A 477 -0.36 -1.14 16.51
CA ASP A 477 -0.28 -2.36 17.31
C ASP A 477 0.86 -3.25 16.79
N ARG A 478 1.67 -3.80 17.71
CA ARG A 478 2.82 -4.64 17.35
C ARG A 478 2.43 -5.96 16.69
N ASN A 479 1.23 -6.47 16.97
CA ASN A 479 0.76 -7.78 16.55
C ASN A 479 -0.34 -7.70 15.48
N VAL A 480 -1.09 -6.59 15.43
CA VAL A 480 -2.22 -6.41 14.52
C VAL A 480 -2.03 -5.16 13.66
N PRO A 481 -1.51 -5.28 12.42
CA PRO A 481 -1.15 -4.14 11.58
C PRO A 481 -2.29 -3.15 11.26
N THR A 482 -3.54 -3.58 11.43
CA THR A 482 -4.74 -2.77 11.20
C THR A 482 -5.21 -1.99 12.42
N ARG A 483 -4.60 -2.22 13.59
CA ARG A 483 -4.89 -1.50 14.83
C ARG A 483 -3.85 -0.44 15.09
N ALA A 484 -4.30 0.68 15.65
CA ALA A 484 -3.46 1.80 16.02
C ALA A 484 -3.98 2.42 17.31
N TYR A 485 -3.06 3.07 18.02
CA TYR A 485 -3.34 3.74 19.28
C TYR A 485 -2.84 5.18 19.24
N ILE A 486 -3.52 6.05 19.96
CA ILE A 486 -2.98 7.34 20.40
C ILE A 486 -2.52 7.24 21.85
N ALA A 487 -1.44 7.94 22.17
CA ALA A 487 -0.82 7.90 23.50
C ALA A 487 -1.37 9.03 24.38
N PRO A 488 -2.15 8.74 25.44
CA PRO A 488 -2.28 9.61 26.60
C PRO A 488 -1.00 9.63 27.45
N TYR A 489 -0.97 10.48 28.49
CA TYR A 489 0.14 10.57 29.43
C TYR A 489 0.51 9.21 30.06
N ASP A 490 -0.49 8.42 30.46
CA ASP A 490 -0.37 7.13 31.15
C ASP A 490 -0.23 5.93 30.19
N CYS A 491 -0.02 6.17 28.89
CA CYS A 491 0.14 5.12 27.90
C CYS A 491 1.45 4.35 28.06
N ILE A 492 1.34 3.02 28.18
CA ILE A 492 2.45 2.07 28.18
C ILE A 492 2.36 1.23 26.90
N PRO A 493 3.30 1.35 25.94
CA PRO A 493 3.21 0.63 24.66
C PRO A 493 3.14 -0.89 24.78
N ASP A 494 3.73 -1.46 25.84
CA ASP A 494 3.72 -2.89 26.11
C ASP A 494 2.37 -3.38 26.67
N ASP A 495 1.49 -2.50 27.16
CA ASP A 495 0.12 -2.78 27.62
C ASP A 495 -0.92 -1.86 26.93
N ALA A 496 -0.67 -1.57 25.64
CA ALA A 496 -1.38 -0.53 24.90
C ALA A 496 -2.91 -0.67 24.89
N SER A 497 -3.42 -1.89 24.82
CA SER A 497 -4.86 -2.18 24.82
C SER A 497 -5.58 -1.74 26.10
N ARG A 498 -4.85 -1.58 27.21
CA ARG A 498 -5.40 -1.16 28.50
C ARG A 498 -5.11 0.31 28.80
N THR A 499 -3.90 0.77 28.51
CA THR A 499 -3.42 2.09 28.94
C THR A 499 -3.48 3.17 27.86
N CYS A 500 -3.57 2.79 26.59
CA CYS A 500 -3.62 3.73 25.46
C CYS A 500 -5.01 3.74 24.84
N ILE A 501 -5.30 4.72 23.98
CA ILE A 501 -6.63 4.84 23.37
C ILE A 501 -6.56 4.22 21.98
N GLU A 502 -7.35 3.16 21.76
CA GLU A 502 -7.45 2.51 20.46
C GLU A 502 -8.28 3.39 19.51
N LEU A 503 -7.90 3.45 18.23
CA LEU A 503 -8.67 4.26 17.27
C LEU A 503 -10.09 3.73 17.04
N ASP A 504 -10.31 2.42 17.10
CA ASP A 504 -11.65 1.82 17.03
C ASP A 504 -12.50 2.23 18.25
N GLU A 505 -11.87 2.42 19.42
CA GLU A 505 -12.53 2.95 20.63
C GLU A 505 -12.97 4.41 20.40
N LEU A 506 -12.13 5.24 19.79
CA LEU A 506 -12.51 6.60 19.39
C LEU A 506 -13.60 6.62 18.33
N GLU A 507 -13.50 5.78 17.31
CA GLU A 507 -14.52 5.71 16.25
C GLU A 507 -15.88 5.33 16.85
N ALA A 508 -15.91 4.38 17.79
CA ALA A 508 -17.13 4.02 18.50
C ALA A 508 -17.72 5.20 19.30
N LEU A 509 -16.87 6.01 19.95
CA LEU A 509 -17.31 7.23 20.64
C LEU A 509 -17.83 8.29 19.67
N PHE A 510 -17.16 8.48 18.53
CA PHE A 510 -17.60 9.40 17.49
C PHE A 510 -18.93 8.96 16.86
N ARG A 511 -19.13 7.66 16.66
CA ARG A 511 -20.42 7.11 16.20
C ARG A 511 -21.55 7.41 17.19
N LYS A 512 -21.33 7.28 18.50
CA LYS A 512 -22.31 7.69 19.51
C LYS A 512 -22.67 9.18 19.42
N MET A 513 -21.70 10.02 19.08
CA MET A 513 -21.95 11.45 18.83
C MET A 513 -22.85 11.66 17.61
N THR A 514 -22.71 10.82 16.57
CA THR A 514 -23.56 10.85 15.37
C THR A 514 -24.93 10.20 15.54
N ASP A 515 -25.15 9.43 16.61
CA ASP A 515 -26.48 8.97 17.01
C ASP A 515 -27.34 10.12 17.56
N LYS A 516 -26.70 11.17 18.08
CA LYS A 516 -27.35 12.47 18.24
C LYS A 516 -27.46 13.13 16.87
N PRO A 517 -28.52 13.90 16.59
CA PRO A 517 -28.71 14.57 15.30
C PRO A 517 -27.77 15.80 15.13
N VAL A 518 -26.49 15.66 15.47
CA VAL A 518 -25.45 16.64 15.13
C VAL A 518 -25.33 16.75 13.62
N LYS A 519 -25.03 17.95 13.14
CA LYS A 519 -24.90 18.21 11.70
C LYS A 519 -23.63 17.59 11.16
N HIS A 520 -22.49 17.96 11.75
CA HIS A 520 -21.18 17.50 11.31
C HIS A 520 -20.21 17.24 12.45
N LEU A 521 -19.38 16.20 12.29
CA LEU A 521 -18.23 15.91 13.17
C LEU A 521 -16.95 15.84 12.34
N LEU A 522 -15.92 16.53 12.80
CA LEU A 522 -14.57 16.44 12.25
C LEU A 522 -13.59 16.07 13.36
N ALA A 523 -13.10 14.84 13.34
CA ALA A 523 -11.97 14.42 14.16
C ALA A 523 -10.66 14.72 13.41
N VAL A 524 -9.68 15.30 14.08
CA VAL A 524 -8.37 15.62 13.52
C VAL A 524 -7.30 15.03 14.41
N LEU A 525 -6.48 14.14 13.85
CA LEU A 525 -5.41 13.45 14.55
C LEU A 525 -4.06 13.93 14.02
N ASP A 526 -3.43 14.86 14.74
CA ASP A 526 -2.02 15.19 14.58
C ASP A 526 -1.13 14.22 15.36
N ALA A 527 -1.20 12.97 14.94
CA ALA A 527 -0.42 11.87 15.48
C ALA A 527 0.15 11.03 14.33
N CYS A 528 1.25 10.34 14.58
CA CYS A 528 1.82 9.40 13.61
C CYS A 528 0.75 8.34 13.29
N ALA A 529 0.35 8.30 12.02
CA ALA A 529 -0.86 7.64 11.57
C ALA A 529 -0.68 6.13 11.34
N SER A 530 0.25 5.51 12.05
CA SER A 530 0.62 4.13 11.85
C SER A 530 -0.52 3.19 12.20
N GLY A 531 -1.28 2.78 11.18
CA GLY A 531 -2.30 1.73 11.26
C GLY A 531 -3.75 2.19 11.10
N LEU A 532 -4.04 3.39 10.58
CA LEU A 532 -5.41 3.88 10.26
C LEU A 532 -6.10 3.11 9.10
N GLY A 533 -6.05 1.78 9.14
CA GLY A 533 -6.68 0.88 8.18
C GLY A 533 -8.21 0.91 8.18
N VAL A 534 -8.84 1.74 9.00
CA VAL A 534 -10.29 1.88 9.06
C VAL A 534 -10.63 3.29 8.61
N ILE A 535 -11.11 3.35 7.38
CA ILE A 535 -12.20 4.15 6.88
C ILE A 535 -12.10 3.97 5.35
N ALA A 536 -13.24 3.82 4.67
CA ALA A 536 -13.31 3.96 3.22
C ALA A 536 -12.67 5.30 2.84
N LYS A 537 -11.36 5.27 2.54
CA LYS A 537 -10.61 6.40 2.01
C LYS A 537 -11.32 6.67 0.70
N ASP A 538 -12.10 7.73 0.62
CA ASP A 538 -12.64 8.13 -0.67
C ASP A 538 -11.43 8.57 -1.48
N LEU A 539 -11.01 7.70 -2.39
CA LEU A 539 -9.85 7.88 -3.24
C LEU A 539 -10.22 8.70 -4.48
N SER A 540 -11.51 8.86 -4.74
CA SER A 540 -12.03 9.49 -5.95
C SER A 540 -12.48 10.92 -5.70
N TYR A 541 -11.55 11.82 -5.39
CA TYR A 541 -11.83 13.26 -5.48
C TYR A 541 -11.81 13.68 -6.95
N LYS A 542 -12.78 13.17 -7.73
CA LYS A 542 -13.06 13.62 -9.10
C LYS A 542 -14.00 14.81 -9.11
N GLU A 543 -14.83 14.94 -8.06
CA GLU A 543 -15.91 15.90 -7.96
C GLU A 543 -16.08 16.30 -6.48
N ILE A 544 -15.94 17.60 -6.16
CA ILE A 544 -16.30 18.11 -4.84
C ILE A 544 -17.80 18.34 -4.86
N ARG A 545 -18.57 17.42 -4.27
CA ARG A 545 -20.00 17.61 -4.05
C ARG A 545 -20.18 18.04 -2.60
N ILE A 546 -20.30 19.35 -2.39
CA ILE A 546 -20.68 19.88 -1.09
C ILE A 546 -22.12 19.45 -0.86
N SER A 547 -22.29 18.50 0.06
CA SER A 547 -23.59 18.15 0.62
C SER A 547 -23.63 18.69 2.03
N THR A 548 -24.69 19.41 2.37
CA THR A 548 -24.95 19.82 3.76
C THR A 548 -25.83 18.79 4.48
N GLU A 549 -25.95 17.56 3.97
CA GLU A 549 -26.52 16.44 4.75
C GLU A 549 -25.67 16.15 5.99
N ASN A 550 -26.12 15.30 6.90
CA ASN A 550 -25.29 14.96 8.04
C ASN A 550 -24.07 14.14 7.59
N GLY A 551 -22.92 14.34 8.25
CA GLY A 551 -21.70 13.65 7.89
C GLY A 551 -20.58 13.78 8.92
N SER A 552 -19.68 12.81 8.95
CA SER A 552 -18.61 12.75 9.93
C SER A 552 -17.33 12.23 9.30
N HIS A 553 -16.23 12.94 9.57
CA HIS A 553 -14.96 12.73 8.92
C HIS A 553 -13.81 12.71 9.93
N MET A 554 -12.74 12.02 9.58
CA MET A 554 -11.49 12.01 10.31
C MET A 554 -10.34 12.44 9.38
N LEU A 555 -9.57 13.45 9.79
CA LEU A 555 -8.34 13.89 9.15
C LEU A 555 -7.14 13.43 9.95
N THR A 556 -6.09 12.96 9.28
CA THR A 556 -4.90 12.41 9.94
C THR A 556 -3.65 13.00 9.32
N ALA A 557 -2.65 13.28 10.16
CA ALA A 557 -1.44 14.00 9.74
C ALA A 557 -0.55 13.24 8.75
N GLY A 558 -0.67 11.91 8.63
CA GLY A 558 0.14 11.08 7.72
C GLY A 558 -0.53 9.78 7.29
N MET A 559 0.21 8.95 6.54
CA MET A 559 -0.13 7.55 6.23
C MET A 559 0.43 6.55 7.26
N VAL A 560 0.07 5.26 7.10
CA VAL A 560 0.38 4.13 7.99
C VAL A 560 1.88 3.92 8.27
N ASP A 561 2.77 4.40 7.40
CA ASP A 561 4.22 4.27 7.51
C ASP A 561 4.94 5.62 7.64
N GLN A 562 4.20 6.71 7.88
CA GLN A 562 4.74 8.07 7.90
C GLN A 562 4.68 8.67 9.31
N VAL A 563 5.83 9.18 9.75
CA VAL A 563 5.97 9.93 11.00
C VAL A 563 5.56 11.38 10.75
N ALA A 564 4.67 11.91 11.59
CA ALA A 564 4.32 13.33 11.55
C ALA A 564 5.58 14.19 11.72
N GLN A 565 5.77 15.19 10.86
CA GLN A 565 7.00 15.98 10.83
C GLN A 565 6.85 17.26 11.65
N MET A 566 7.72 17.42 12.63
CA MET A 566 7.93 18.72 13.28
C MET A 566 8.76 19.62 12.38
N ASP A 567 8.31 20.85 12.15
CA ASP A 567 9.14 21.88 11.53
C ASP A 567 9.85 22.65 12.66
N HIS A 568 11.14 22.38 12.85
CA HIS A 568 11.95 23.05 13.88
C HIS A 568 12.11 24.56 13.68
N ARG A 569 11.92 25.07 12.45
CA ARG A 569 11.93 26.51 12.16
C ARG A 569 10.61 27.16 12.58
N LEU A 570 9.49 26.47 12.35
CA LEU A 570 8.17 26.93 12.79
C LEU A 570 7.91 26.66 14.27
N LYS A 571 8.66 25.72 14.88
CA LYS A 571 8.49 25.23 16.26
C LYS A 571 7.08 24.68 16.50
N MET A 572 6.56 23.93 15.53
CA MET A 572 5.23 23.32 15.57
C MET A 572 5.14 22.16 14.57
N SER A 573 4.03 21.42 14.62
CA SER A 573 3.72 20.42 13.62
C SER A 573 3.50 21.06 12.24
N THR A 574 4.11 20.46 11.21
CA THR A 574 3.91 20.91 9.82
C THR A 574 2.45 20.74 9.41
N PHE A 575 1.78 19.68 9.88
CA PHE A 575 0.38 19.43 9.60
C PHE A 575 -0.51 20.48 10.25
N THR A 576 -0.31 20.76 11.54
CA THR A 576 -1.11 21.76 12.28
C THR A 576 -0.96 23.16 11.71
N HIS A 577 0.26 23.57 11.36
CA HIS A 577 0.51 24.86 10.72
C HIS A 577 -0.33 25.06 9.45
N TYR A 578 -0.32 24.08 8.54
CA TYR A 578 -1.09 24.19 7.29
C TYR A 578 -2.58 23.95 7.49
N LEU A 579 -2.99 23.11 8.44
CA LEU A 579 -4.40 22.96 8.80
C LEU A 579 -4.99 24.31 9.26
N ALA A 580 -4.32 24.98 10.18
CA ALA A 580 -4.75 26.27 10.71
C ALA A 580 -4.74 27.37 9.64
N LYS A 581 -3.75 27.38 8.72
CA LYS A 581 -3.74 28.29 7.56
C LYS A 581 -4.89 28.03 6.60
N GLY A 582 -5.16 26.76 6.30
CA GLY A 582 -6.28 26.35 5.46
C GLY A 582 -7.61 26.80 6.03
N LEU A 583 -7.86 26.49 7.30
CA LEU A 583 -9.05 26.95 8.06
C LEU A 583 -9.16 28.47 8.15
N SER A 584 -8.05 29.21 8.04
CA SER A 584 -8.04 30.67 8.07
C SER A 584 -8.29 31.33 6.71
N GLY A 585 -8.59 30.56 5.66
CA GLY A 585 -8.93 31.06 4.33
C GLY A 585 -8.06 30.53 3.20
N GLU A 586 -6.85 30.03 3.46
CA GLU A 586 -5.94 29.62 2.36
C GLU A 586 -6.42 28.35 1.61
N ALA A 587 -7.37 27.62 2.20
CA ALA A 587 -7.99 26.45 1.59
C ALA A 587 -9.29 26.76 0.84
N ASP A 588 -9.67 28.03 0.68
CA ASP A 588 -10.76 28.42 -0.23
C ASP A 588 -10.24 28.33 -1.66
N LEU A 589 -10.41 27.16 -2.26
CA LEU A 589 -9.81 26.82 -3.55
C LEU A 589 -10.70 27.26 -4.71
N PHE A 590 -12.01 27.41 -4.46
CA PHE A 590 -12.98 27.88 -5.44
C PHE A 590 -13.26 29.39 -5.36
N GLU A 591 -12.74 30.09 -4.36
CA GLU A 591 -12.94 31.53 -4.13
C GLU A 591 -14.43 31.88 -3.92
N ASP A 592 -15.18 31.00 -3.27
CA ASP A 592 -16.63 31.15 -3.03
C ASP A 592 -16.98 31.59 -1.60
N ASN A 593 -15.96 31.95 -0.82
CA ASN A 593 -16.01 32.33 0.59
C ASN A 593 -16.36 31.18 1.55
N VAL A 594 -16.35 29.94 1.08
CA VAL A 594 -16.62 28.74 1.88
C VAL A 594 -15.45 27.77 1.74
N ILE A 595 -15.07 27.12 2.84
CA ILE A 595 -14.08 26.04 2.82
C ILE A 595 -14.79 24.75 3.20
N SER A 596 -14.87 23.82 2.25
CA SER A 596 -15.28 22.44 2.53
C SER A 596 -14.15 21.61 3.14
N ILE A 597 -14.46 20.50 3.82
CA ILE A 597 -13.42 19.56 4.27
C ILE A 597 -12.61 19.03 3.08
N SER A 598 -13.25 18.81 1.92
CA SER A 598 -12.56 18.36 0.71
C SER A 598 -11.50 19.36 0.24
N GLU A 599 -11.82 20.65 0.20
CA GLU A 599 -10.83 21.68 -0.14
C GLU A 599 -9.73 21.80 0.92
N LEU A 600 -10.12 21.77 2.20
CA LEU A 600 -9.18 21.77 3.31
C LEU A 600 -8.17 20.64 3.20
N LEU A 601 -8.62 19.41 2.92
CA LEU A 601 -7.75 18.26 2.72
C LEU A 601 -6.82 18.46 1.52
N LEU A 602 -7.33 18.92 0.38
CA LEU A 602 -6.51 19.14 -0.82
C LEU A 602 -5.41 20.16 -0.56
N TYR A 603 -5.74 21.28 0.07
CA TYR A 603 -4.79 22.31 0.47
C TYR A 603 -3.74 21.75 1.44
N VAL A 604 -4.19 21.16 2.56
CA VAL A 604 -3.30 20.67 3.62
C VAL A 604 -2.38 19.57 3.09
N ARG A 605 -2.93 18.62 2.31
CA ARG A 605 -2.13 17.54 1.71
C ARG A 605 -1.05 18.09 0.78
N TYR A 606 -1.39 19.05 -0.08
CA TYR A 606 -0.44 19.65 -1.01
C TYR A 606 0.70 20.36 -0.27
N GLN A 607 0.37 21.24 0.68
CA GLN A 607 1.37 22.04 1.38
C GLN A 607 2.28 21.18 2.27
N VAL A 608 1.70 20.24 3.02
CA VAL A 608 2.49 19.33 3.86
C VAL A 608 3.39 18.43 3.01
N ALA A 609 2.91 17.90 1.89
CA ALA A 609 3.74 17.10 0.99
C ALA A 609 4.85 17.95 0.35
N LYS A 610 4.57 19.21 0.00
CA LYS A 610 5.56 20.15 -0.55
C LYS A 610 6.69 20.43 0.45
N GLU A 611 6.36 20.78 1.68
CA GLU A 611 7.37 21.11 2.70
C GLU A 611 8.15 19.87 3.18
N THR A 612 7.52 18.69 3.13
CA THR A 612 8.15 17.44 3.60
C THR A 612 8.78 16.59 2.48
N ASP A 613 8.76 17.02 1.21
CA ASP A 613 9.14 16.18 0.04
C ASP A 613 8.35 14.85 -0.03
N GLY A 614 7.05 14.90 0.30
CA GLY A 614 6.14 13.75 0.32
C GLY A 614 6.45 12.72 1.40
N ARG A 615 7.25 13.07 2.43
CA ARG A 615 7.49 12.23 3.61
C ARG A 615 6.28 12.16 4.53
N GLN A 616 5.42 13.18 4.48
CA GLN A 616 4.16 13.25 5.21
C GLN A 616 3.03 13.58 4.25
N THR A 617 1.98 12.76 4.25
CA THR A 617 0.82 12.93 3.39
C THR A 617 -0.47 12.82 4.21
N PRO A 618 -1.11 13.95 4.52
CA PRO A 618 -2.39 13.99 5.23
C PRO A 618 -3.51 13.22 4.52
N MET A 619 -4.25 12.42 5.29
CA MET A 619 -5.35 11.57 4.80
C MET A 619 -6.69 12.00 5.39
N MET A 620 -7.77 11.63 4.71
CA MET A 620 -9.13 11.76 5.22
C MET A 620 -9.85 10.42 5.12
N GLY A 621 -10.68 10.15 6.12
CA GLY A 621 -11.72 9.14 6.05
C GLY A 621 -13.10 9.70 6.41
N ARG A 622 -14.15 9.10 5.86
CA ARG A 622 -15.55 9.19 6.29
C ARG A 622 -15.96 8.14 7.35
N ILE A 623 -16.45 8.59 8.51
CA ILE A 623 -17.00 7.76 9.59
C ILE A 623 -18.47 7.38 9.28
N THR A 624 -19.31 8.37 8.97
CA THR A 624 -20.73 8.24 8.61
C THR A 624 -21.17 9.40 7.72
N GLY A 625 -22.29 9.21 7.00
CA GLY A 625 -22.97 10.27 6.24
C GLY A 625 -22.17 10.81 5.03
N ALA A 626 -22.85 11.50 4.12
CA ALA A 626 -22.23 12.02 2.89
C ALA A 626 -21.89 13.51 2.96
N GLY A 627 -22.39 14.23 3.96
CA GLY A 627 -22.21 15.69 4.06
C GLY A 627 -20.86 16.13 4.60
N GLU A 628 -20.41 17.30 4.16
CA GLU A 628 -19.12 17.87 4.53
C GLU A 628 -19.30 19.06 5.47
N MET A 629 -18.49 19.12 6.53
CA MET A 629 -18.38 20.34 7.32
C MET A 629 -17.87 21.47 6.43
N ILE A 630 -18.40 22.67 6.67
CA ILE A 630 -17.98 23.88 5.97
C ILE A 630 -17.51 24.93 6.96
N PHE A 631 -16.55 25.75 6.55
CA PHE A 631 -15.97 26.85 7.30
C PHE A 631 -16.06 28.14 6.49
N LYS A 632 -16.08 29.28 7.18
CA LYS A 632 -16.10 30.60 6.54
C LYS A 632 -14.70 30.92 6.03
N SER A 633 -14.56 31.21 4.75
CA SER A 633 -13.38 31.92 4.24
C SER A 633 -13.62 33.43 4.40
N ARG A 634 -12.56 34.18 4.67
CA ARG A 634 -12.65 35.55 5.23
C ARG A 634 -13.23 36.59 4.29
#